data_AF-A0A1A8LGQ4-F1
#
_entry.id   AF-A0A1A8LGQ4-F1
#
_cell.length_a   1.000
_cell.length_b   1.000
_cell.length_c   1.000
_cell.angle_alpha   90.00
_cell.angle_beta   90.00
_cell.angle_gamma   90.00
#
_symmetry.space_group_name_H-M   'P 1'
#
loop_
_entity.id
_entity.type
_entity.pdbx_description
1 polymer ?
#
loop_
_entity_poly.entity_id
_entity_poly.type
_entity_poly.pdbx_seq_one_letter_code
_entity_poly.pdbx_strand_id
1 'polypeptide(L)'
;QFGGDPCSGPQSETSSCETTQGCPLEDGCGDRFRCQSGKCISKSLLCNGDQDCEGDGLDERVCDAKTFIACPGQAPPPPAIEKLGLGFDVVTEKTRGSVINTNSFGGQCRTVYSGNHNNVYRLPLSILQYNFLVTVKNDFSGEMFSSKWHYAKDKVEREKVTGTTSGFRNYDFHETRDITQTHKLT
;
A
#
# COMPACT_ATOMS: atom_id res chain seq x y z
N GLN A 1 8.59 1.07 24.94
CA GLN A 1 7.34 1.82 25.24
C GLN A 1 7.72 3.09 26.00
N PHE A 2 7.00 4.21 25.84
CA PHE A 2 7.35 5.51 26.45
C PHE A 2 8.82 5.92 26.22
N GLY A 3 9.36 5.65 25.03
CA GLY A 3 10.76 5.95 24.70
C GLY A 3 11.81 5.10 25.44
N GLY A 4 11.42 4.03 26.14
CA GLY A 4 12.38 3.07 26.70
C GLY A 4 13.13 2.27 25.63
N ASP A 5 14.25 1.68 26.02
CA ASP A 5 15.14 0.97 25.11
C ASP A 5 14.46 -0.24 24.44
N PRO A 6 14.74 -0.47 23.14
CA PRO A 6 14.26 -1.66 22.46
C PRO A 6 14.89 -2.92 23.07
N CYS A 7 14.19 -4.06 22.95
CA CYS A 7 14.74 -5.35 23.37
C CYS A 7 16.06 -5.62 22.64
N SER A 8 17.09 -6.00 23.40
CA SER A 8 18.41 -6.38 22.87
C SER A 8 18.49 -7.88 22.62
N GLY A 9 19.26 -8.28 21.60
CA GLY A 9 19.46 -9.67 21.20
C GLY A 9 18.59 -10.14 20.02
N PRO A 10 18.93 -11.28 19.42
CA PRO A 10 18.15 -11.88 18.34
C PRO A 10 16.84 -12.50 18.86
N GLN A 11 15.78 -12.49 18.04
CA GLN A 11 14.50 -13.12 18.38
C GLN A 11 14.55 -14.66 18.33
N SER A 12 15.53 -15.22 17.64
CA SER A 12 15.71 -16.66 17.45
C SER A 12 17.19 -17.01 17.54
N GLU A 13 17.50 -18.11 18.21
CA GLU A 13 18.84 -18.69 18.28
C GLU A 13 18.85 -20.02 17.51
N THR A 14 19.90 -20.24 16.71
CA THR A 14 20.09 -21.49 15.99
C THR A 14 21.20 -22.28 16.67
N SER A 15 20.89 -23.48 17.15
CA SER A 15 21.84 -24.41 17.76
C SER A 15 21.84 -25.74 17.00
N SER A 16 22.92 -26.51 17.15
CA SER A 16 23.02 -27.85 16.56
C SER A 16 22.03 -28.81 17.21
N CYS A 17 21.31 -29.59 16.40
CA CYS A 17 20.40 -30.62 16.87
C CYS A 17 20.69 -31.96 16.17
N GLU A 18 20.39 -33.06 16.87
CA GLU A 18 20.37 -34.38 16.25
C GLU A 18 18.99 -34.63 15.63
N THR A 19 18.97 -35.13 14.39
CA THR A 19 17.73 -35.33 13.65
C THR A 19 17.14 -36.71 13.97
N THR A 20 15.93 -36.73 14.52
CA THR A 20 15.20 -37.99 14.81
C THR A 20 14.36 -38.46 13.62
N GLN A 21 13.97 -37.54 12.74
CA GLN A 21 13.16 -37.80 11.55
C GLN A 21 13.91 -37.36 10.30
N GLY A 22 13.85 -38.16 9.25
CA GLY A 22 14.41 -37.81 7.95
C GLY A 22 13.70 -36.61 7.33
N CYS A 23 14.44 -35.83 6.53
CA CYS A 23 13.86 -34.72 5.77
C CYS A 23 12.82 -35.26 4.77
N PRO A 24 11.71 -34.53 4.56
CA PRO A 24 10.79 -34.86 3.47
C PRO A 24 11.56 -34.80 2.14
N LEU A 25 11.52 -35.89 1.38
CA LEU A 25 12.05 -35.91 0.03
C LEU A 25 11.16 -35.03 -0.85
N GLU A 26 11.76 -34.31 -1.79
CA GLU A 26 10.98 -33.53 -2.76
C GLU A 26 10.08 -34.46 -3.59
N ASP A 27 8.84 -34.02 -3.78
CA ASP A 27 7.92 -34.71 -4.67
C ASP A 27 8.52 -34.77 -6.08
N GLY A 28 8.59 -35.98 -6.63
CA GLY A 28 9.04 -36.18 -7.99
C GLY A 28 8.13 -35.45 -8.98
N CYS A 29 8.71 -34.93 -10.06
CA CYS A 29 7.97 -34.23 -11.11
C CYS A 29 7.05 -35.15 -11.94
N GLY A 30 7.10 -36.47 -11.71
CA GLY A 30 6.35 -37.46 -12.49
C GLY A 30 6.60 -37.31 -13.99
N ASP A 31 5.51 -37.20 -14.76
CA ASP A 31 5.55 -36.96 -16.21
C ASP A 31 5.71 -35.49 -16.62
N ARG A 32 5.90 -34.57 -15.67
CA ARG A 32 6.07 -33.12 -15.92
C ARG A 32 7.54 -32.78 -16.16
N PHE A 33 7.78 -31.65 -16.83
CA PHE A 33 9.12 -31.12 -17.02
C PHE A 33 9.56 -30.32 -15.79
N ARG A 34 10.78 -30.57 -15.31
CA ARG A 34 11.35 -29.92 -14.12
C ARG A 34 12.22 -28.73 -14.54
N CYS A 35 11.85 -27.53 -14.10
CA CYS A 35 12.66 -26.33 -14.22
C CYS A 35 13.85 -26.35 -13.23
N GLN A 36 14.87 -25.53 -13.47
CA GLN A 36 16.03 -25.40 -12.57
C GLN A 36 15.63 -24.91 -11.17
N SER A 37 14.59 -24.09 -11.08
CA SER A 37 14.01 -23.63 -9.82
C SER A 37 13.31 -24.73 -9.01
N GLY A 38 13.16 -25.93 -9.55
CA GLY A 38 12.40 -27.04 -8.95
C GLY A 38 10.92 -27.06 -9.33
N LYS A 39 10.41 -26.03 -10.01
CA LYS A 39 9.02 -25.98 -10.46
C LYS A 39 8.73 -27.01 -11.57
N CYS A 40 7.58 -27.66 -11.49
CA CYS A 40 7.14 -28.67 -12.44
C CYS A 40 6.04 -28.15 -13.37
N ILE A 41 6.31 -28.15 -14.68
CA ILE A 41 5.39 -27.66 -15.71
C ILE A 41 4.92 -28.80 -16.63
N SER A 42 3.76 -28.65 -17.25
CA SER A 42 3.27 -29.63 -18.23
C SER A 42 4.19 -29.69 -19.45
N LYS A 43 4.41 -30.88 -20.01
CA LYS A 43 5.14 -31.06 -21.28
C LYS A 43 4.50 -30.30 -22.45
N SER A 44 3.20 -29.98 -22.36
CA SER A 44 2.50 -29.15 -23.35
C SER A 44 2.94 -27.69 -23.37
N LEU A 45 3.68 -27.24 -22.37
CA LEU A 45 4.21 -25.88 -22.25
C LEU A 45 5.64 -25.75 -22.77
N LEU A 46 6.24 -26.85 -23.23
CA LEU A 46 7.58 -26.81 -23.82
C LEU A 46 7.52 -26.20 -25.23
N CYS A 47 8.43 -25.27 -25.52
CA CYS A 47 8.58 -24.67 -26.84
C CYS A 47 7.29 -24.00 -27.37
N ASN A 48 6.49 -23.44 -26.46
CA ASN A 48 5.24 -22.75 -26.77
C ASN A 48 5.43 -21.24 -27.04
N GLY A 49 6.65 -20.74 -26.85
CA GLY A 49 7.01 -19.34 -27.03
C GLY A 49 6.79 -18.45 -25.80
N ASP A 50 6.37 -19.01 -24.68
CA ASP A 50 6.18 -18.34 -23.38
C ASP A 50 7.26 -18.79 -22.40
N GLN A 51 7.67 -17.92 -21.47
CA GLN A 51 8.59 -18.29 -20.39
C GLN A 51 7.80 -18.83 -19.20
N ASP A 52 7.52 -20.13 -19.19
CA ASP A 52 6.82 -20.81 -18.10
C ASP A 52 7.77 -21.27 -16.98
N CYS A 53 9.05 -21.55 -17.28
CA CYS A 53 10.08 -21.74 -16.26
C CYS A 53 10.61 -20.41 -15.71
N GLU A 54 10.22 -20.08 -14.48
CA GLU A 54 10.68 -18.88 -13.77
C GLU A 54 12.21 -18.81 -13.68
N GLY A 55 12.77 -17.63 -14.01
CA GLY A 55 14.19 -17.30 -13.91
C GLY A 55 15.02 -17.66 -15.15
N ASP A 56 14.91 -18.89 -15.63
CA ASP A 56 15.81 -19.40 -16.68
C ASP A 56 15.16 -19.57 -18.06
N GLY A 57 13.84 -19.73 -18.16
CA GLY A 57 13.17 -20.00 -19.44
C GLY A 57 13.68 -21.27 -20.12
N LEU A 58 14.09 -22.29 -19.35
CA LEU A 58 14.66 -23.54 -19.85
C LEU A 58 13.72 -24.30 -20.81
N ASP A 59 12.42 -24.11 -20.63
CA ASP A 59 11.34 -24.62 -21.47
C ASP A 59 11.40 -24.13 -22.93
N GLU A 60 12.11 -23.02 -23.18
CA GLU A 60 12.24 -22.41 -24.51
C GLU A 60 13.68 -22.47 -25.08
N ARG A 61 14.66 -22.99 -24.31
CA ARG A 61 16.09 -22.97 -24.74
C ARG A 61 16.46 -24.08 -25.73
N VAL A 62 15.84 -25.26 -25.63
CA VAL A 62 16.16 -26.44 -26.45
C VAL A 62 14.93 -26.85 -27.25
N CYS A 63 14.74 -26.20 -28.40
CA CYS A 63 13.59 -26.41 -29.28
C CYS A 63 14.07 -26.61 -30.72
N ASP A 64 13.96 -27.84 -31.25
CA ASP A 64 14.34 -28.15 -32.63
C ASP A 64 13.40 -27.48 -33.66
N ALA A 65 12.12 -27.29 -33.28
CA ALA A 65 11.15 -26.45 -33.97
C ALA A 65 10.12 -25.94 -32.95
N LYS A 66 9.67 -24.68 -33.09
CA LYS A 66 8.55 -24.16 -32.29
C LYS A 66 7.29 -24.90 -32.70
N THR A 67 6.87 -25.89 -31.89
CA THR A 67 5.80 -26.81 -32.25
C THR A 67 4.42 -26.16 -32.14
N PHE A 68 4.21 -25.29 -31.14
CA PHE A 68 2.91 -24.67 -30.87
C PHE A 68 3.05 -23.26 -30.28
N ILE A 69 3.11 -22.23 -31.12
CA ILE A 69 3.08 -20.84 -30.62
C ILE A 69 1.73 -20.60 -29.94
N ALA A 70 1.74 -20.40 -28.62
CA ALA A 70 0.52 -20.27 -27.83
C ALA A 70 -0.33 -19.07 -28.25
N CYS A 71 0.30 -17.95 -28.63
CA CYS A 71 -0.38 -16.69 -28.92
C CYS A 71 0.27 -15.97 -30.11
N PRO A 72 -0.31 -16.05 -31.32
CA PRO A 72 0.21 -15.34 -32.49
C PRO A 72 0.00 -13.83 -32.31
N GLY A 73 1.09 -13.06 -32.29
CA GLY A 73 1.05 -11.60 -32.16
C GLY A 73 1.55 -11.01 -30.84
N GLN A 74 2.14 -11.82 -29.94
CA GLN A 74 2.88 -11.40 -28.73
C GLN A 74 2.30 -10.13 -28.05
N ALA A 75 1.01 -10.16 -27.73
CA ALA A 75 0.40 -9.07 -26.97
C ALA A 75 1.11 -8.97 -25.60
N PRO A 76 1.58 -7.77 -25.20
CA PRO A 76 2.25 -7.62 -23.91
C PRO A 76 1.29 -7.88 -22.75
N PRO A 77 1.80 -8.30 -21.58
CA PRO A 77 0.98 -8.34 -20.39
C PRO A 77 0.49 -6.93 -20.01
N PRO A 78 -0.62 -6.81 -19.28
CA PRO A 78 -1.06 -5.57 -18.67
C PRO A 78 0.08 -4.86 -17.92
N PRO A 79 0.13 -3.52 -17.95
CA PRO A 79 1.18 -2.77 -17.27
C PRO A 79 1.13 -3.00 -15.76
N ALA A 80 2.32 -3.10 -15.14
CA ALA A 80 2.49 -3.29 -13.69
C ALA A 80 1.79 -4.52 -13.09
N ILE A 81 1.57 -5.57 -13.89
CA ILE A 81 0.90 -6.80 -13.45
C ILE A 81 1.65 -7.52 -12.32
N GLU A 82 2.96 -7.37 -12.25
CA GLU A 82 3.81 -7.93 -11.19
C GLU A 82 3.41 -7.42 -9.80
N LYS A 83 2.88 -6.19 -9.71
CA LYS A 83 2.40 -5.63 -8.44
C LYS A 83 1.19 -6.36 -7.88
N LEU A 84 0.36 -6.97 -8.74
CA LEU A 84 -0.77 -7.80 -8.31
C LEU A 84 -0.32 -9.13 -7.70
N GLY A 85 0.90 -9.58 -8.04
CA GLY A 85 1.48 -10.81 -7.52
C GLY A 85 2.12 -10.67 -6.13
N LEU A 86 2.31 -9.44 -5.65
CA LEU A 86 2.96 -9.16 -4.38
C LEU A 86 2.05 -9.48 -3.20
N GLY A 87 2.62 -10.09 -2.17
CA GLY A 87 1.94 -10.23 -0.88
C GLY A 87 1.70 -8.88 -0.23
N PHE A 88 0.72 -8.79 0.67
CA PHE A 88 0.43 -7.56 1.42
C PHE A 88 0.38 -7.88 2.91
N ASP A 89 1.10 -7.08 3.70
CA ASP A 89 1.11 -7.17 5.15
C ASP A 89 0.20 -6.08 5.72
N VAL A 90 -0.92 -6.51 6.33
CA VAL A 90 -1.97 -5.62 6.84
C VAL A 90 -1.49 -4.80 8.04
N VAL A 91 -0.56 -5.31 8.85
CA VAL A 91 -0.11 -4.62 10.08
C VAL A 91 0.88 -3.52 9.75
N THR A 92 1.75 -3.75 8.76
CA THR A 92 2.73 -2.76 8.32
C THR A 92 2.26 -1.91 7.15
N GLU A 93 1.09 -2.25 6.56
CA GLU A 93 0.50 -1.67 5.36
C GLU A 93 1.46 -1.63 4.16
N LYS A 94 2.38 -2.60 4.10
CA LYS A 94 3.42 -2.68 3.07
C LYS A 94 3.28 -3.92 2.23
N THR A 95 3.62 -3.79 0.96
CA THR A 95 3.77 -4.94 0.05
C THR A 95 5.00 -5.75 0.44
N ARG A 96 4.90 -7.07 0.32
CA ARG A 96 5.95 -8.07 0.58
C ARG A 96 6.41 -8.69 -0.74
N GLY A 97 7.16 -9.79 -0.66
CA GLY A 97 7.65 -10.53 -1.82
C GLY A 97 6.53 -11.04 -2.72
N SER A 98 6.90 -11.42 -3.94
CA SER A 98 5.98 -12.03 -4.91
C SER A 98 5.51 -13.39 -4.41
N VAL A 99 4.21 -13.63 -4.48
CA VAL A 99 3.56 -14.88 -4.08
C VAL A 99 2.86 -15.51 -5.29
N ILE A 100 2.15 -14.70 -6.07
CA ILE A 100 1.42 -15.18 -7.25
C ILE A 100 2.23 -14.85 -8.50
N ASN A 101 2.62 -15.88 -9.26
CA ASN A 101 3.24 -15.67 -10.57
C ASN A 101 2.20 -15.12 -11.56
N THR A 102 2.37 -13.84 -11.90
CA THR A 102 1.54 -13.11 -12.87
C THR A 102 2.14 -13.06 -14.27
N ASN A 103 3.31 -13.68 -14.48
CA ASN A 103 4.00 -13.74 -15.77
C ASN A 103 3.76 -15.08 -16.50
N SER A 104 3.18 -16.09 -15.85
CA SER A 104 2.83 -17.36 -16.49
C SER A 104 1.43 -17.33 -17.12
N PHE A 105 1.35 -17.76 -18.38
CA PHE A 105 0.11 -17.81 -19.17
C PHE A 105 -0.51 -19.22 -19.24
N GLY A 106 0.25 -20.26 -18.85
CA GLY A 106 -0.23 -21.64 -18.85
C GLY A 106 -0.64 -22.15 -20.23
N GLY A 107 0.02 -21.67 -21.28
CA GLY A 107 -0.26 -22.04 -22.67
C GLY A 107 -1.58 -21.49 -23.23
N GLN A 108 -2.29 -20.63 -22.49
CA GLN A 108 -3.51 -19.99 -22.96
C GLN A 108 -3.23 -18.60 -23.55
N CYS A 109 -3.94 -18.25 -24.62
CA CYS A 109 -3.90 -16.93 -25.25
C CYS A 109 -5.21 -16.19 -24.97
N ARG A 110 -5.37 -15.72 -23.72
CA ARG A 110 -6.49 -14.86 -23.32
C ARG A 110 -6.10 -13.41 -23.54
N THR A 111 -6.72 -12.74 -24.50
CA THR A 111 -6.44 -11.34 -24.80
C THR A 111 -7.62 -10.43 -24.49
N VAL A 112 -7.33 -9.21 -24.08
CA VAL A 112 -8.33 -8.16 -23.80
C VAL A 112 -7.92 -6.87 -24.49
N TYR A 113 -8.88 -6.20 -25.12
CA TYR A 113 -8.64 -4.94 -25.80
C TYR A 113 -8.93 -3.75 -24.89
N SER A 114 -7.98 -2.83 -24.78
CA SER A 114 -8.16 -1.57 -24.08
C SER A 114 -8.51 -0.47 -25.06
N GLY A 115 -9.76 0.02 -25.01
CA GLY A 115 -10.19 1.15 -25.83
C GLY A 115 -9.43 2.45 -25.52
N ASN A 116 -9.00 2.63 -24.27
CA ASN A 116 -8.29 3.84 -23.83
C ASN A 116 -6.85 3.89 -24.35
N HIS A 117 -6.16 2.74 -24.36
CA HIS A 117 -4.77 2.63 -24.82
C HIS A 117 -4.65 2.22 -26.29
N ASN A 118 -5.77 1.90 -26.96
CA ASN A 118 -5.84 1.38 -28.32
C ASN A 118 -4.90 0.16 -28.54
N ASN A 119 -4.75 -0.66 -27.51
CA ASN A 119 -3.81 -1.78 -27.47
C ASN A 119 -4.50 -3.05 -26.94
N VAL A 120 -3.97 -4.20 -27.35
CA VAL A 120 -4.40 -5.52 -26.87
C VAL A 120 -3.41 -6.00 -25.81
N TYR A 121 -3.93 -6.47 -24.68
CA TYR A 121 -3.15 -7.05 -23.59
C TYR A 121 -3.42 -8.53 -23.44
N ARG A 122 -2.41 -9.30 -23.04
CA ARG A 122 -2.53 -10.73 -22.74
C ARG A 122 -2.67 -10.97 -21.25
N LEU A 123 -3.72 -11.68 -20.84
CA LEU A 123 -3.97 -12.01 -19.44
C LEU A 123 -3.24 -13.30 -19.03
N PRO A 124 -2.53 -13.30 -17.88
CA PRO A 124 -1.94 -14.50 -17.32
C PRO A 124 -2.98 -15.47 -16.79
N LEU A 125 -2.55 -16.71 -16.54
CA LEU A 125 -3.42 -17.78 -16.06
C LEU A 125 -4.04 -17.45 -14.70
N SER A 126 -3.27 -16.79 -13.83
CA SER A 126 -3.66 -16.44 -12.47
C SER A 126 -4.78 -15.40 -12.39
N ILE A 127 -5.10 -14.71 -13.50
CA ILE A 127 -6.15 -13.69 -13.53
C ILE A 127 -7.49 -14.27 -13.99
N LEU A 128 -8.49 -14.20 -13.12
CA LEU A 128 -9.85 -14.62 -13.44
C LEU A 128 -10.59 -13.57 -14.29
N GLN A 129 -10.60 -12.32 -13.82
CA GLN A 129 -11.32 -11.21 -14.45
C GLN A 129 -10.46 -9.94 -14.50
N TYR A 130 -10.60 -9.17 -15.58
CA TYR A 130 -9.91 -7.90 -15.77
C TYR A 130 -10.89 -6.87 -16.38
N ASN A 131 -11.00 -5.69 -15.76
CA ASN A 131 -11.95 -4.64 -16.16
C ASN A 131 -11.23 -3.30 -16.32
N PHE A 132 -11.56 -2.52 -17.36
CA PHE A 132 -11.00 -1.18 -17.61
C PHE A 132 -11.89 -0.07 -17.00
N LEU A 133 -12.13 -0.11 -15.69
CA LEU A 133 -12.95 0.91 -15.00
C LEU A 133 -12.06 2.05 -14.47
N VAL A 134 -12.37 3.29 -14.86
CA VAL A 134 -11.68 4.49 -14.37
C VAL A 134 -12.58 5.19 -13.35
N THR A 135 -12.16 5.25 -12.09
CA THR A 135 -12.85 5.97 -11.03
C THR A 135 -11.90 6.97 -10.39
N VAL A 136 -12.30 8.24 -10.32
CA VAL A 136 -11.51 9.31 -9.68
C VAL A 136 -12.25 9.75 -8.42
N LYS A 137 -11.58 9.67 -7.27
CA LYS A 137 -12.06 10.21 -5.99
C LYS A 137 -11.31 11.50 -5.71
N ASN A 138 -12.04 12.60 -5.56
CA ASN A 138 -11.49 13.88 -5.12
C ASN A 138 -11.98 14.15 -3.69
N ASP A 139 -11.08 14.63 -2.84
CA ASP A 139 -11.41 15.05 -1.48
C ASP A 139 -10.95 16.50 -1.28
N PHE A 140 -11.83 17.34 -0.74
CA PHE A 140 -11.58 18.75 -0.49
C PHE A 140 -11.96 19.06 0.96
N SER A 141 -10.98 19.38 1.79
CA SER A 141 -11.18 19.83 3.16
C SER A 141 -10.81 21.31 3.28
N GLY A 142 -11.65 22.11 3.92
CA GLY A 142 -11.32 23.49 4.28
C GLY A 142 -11.88 23.83 5.65
N GLU A 143 -11.05 24.38 6.52
CA GLU A 143 -11.44 24.72 7.91
C GLU A 143 -11.30 26.22 8.17
N MET A 144 -12.31 26.80 8.80
CA MET A 144 -12.32 28.21 9.18
C MET A 144 -12.78 28.36 10.63
N PHE A 145 -11.97 29.03 11.45
CA PHE A 145 -12.27 29.30 12.85
C PHE A 145 -12.30 30.81 13.11
N SER A 146 -13.30 31.25 13.87
CA SER A 146 -13.45 32.64 14.31
C SER A 146 -13.66 32.67 15.81
N SER A 147 -12.74 33.28 16.54
CA SER A 147 -12.79 33.43 18.00
C SER A 147 -12.99 34.89 18.37
N LYS A 148 -13.88 35.14 19.34
CA LYS A 148 -14.14 36.47 19.89
C LYS A 148 -14.03 36.45 21.41
N TRP A 149 -13.32 37.41 21.98
CA TRP A 149 -13.15 37.61 23.42
C TRP A 149 -13.58 39.04 23.77
N HIS A 150 -14.41 39.19 24.80
CA HIS A 150 -14.88 40.48 25.30
C HIS A 150 -14.67 40.53 26.83
N TYR A 151 -13.82 41.43 27.30
CA TYR A 151 -13.53 41.64 28.72
C TYR A 151 -14.02 43.02 29.14
N ALA A 152 -14.74 43.11 30.26
CA ALA A 152 -15.18 44.38 30.83
C ALA A 152 -14.93 44.36 32.34
N LYS A 153 -14.42 45.47 32.88
CA LYS A 153 -14.17 45.68 34.30
C LYS A 153 -14.70 47.04 34.71
N ASP A 154 -15.59 47.02 35.69
CA ASP A 154 -16.19 48.21 36.28
C ASP A 154 -15.92 48.21 37.79
N LYS A 155 -15.40 49.32 38.31
CA LYS A 155 -15.18 49.56 39.74
C LYS A 155 -15.64 50.97 40.09
N VAL A 156 -16.64 51.06 40.96
CA VAL A 156 -17.15 52.32 41.50
C VAL A 156 -16.95 52.30 43.02
N GLU A 157 -16.20 53.26 43.53
CA GLU A 157 -15.92 53.41 44.96
C GLU A 157 -16.29 54.83 45.39
N ARG A 158 -17.11 54.92 46.44
CA ARG A 158 -17.64 56.18 46.96
C ARG A 158 -17.35 56.23 48.46
N GLU A 159 -16.47 57.12 48.88
CA GLU A 159 -16.17 57.37 50.29
C GLU A 159 -16.71 58.74 50.73
N LYS A 160 -17.38 58.77 51.88
CA LYS A 160 -17.84 60.00 52.53
C LYS A 160 -17.01 60.23 53.78
N VAL A 161 -16.20 61.28 53.79
CA VAL A 161 -15.32 61.60 54.93
C VAL A 161 -16.02 62.61 55.84
N THR A 162 -16.17 62.30 57.13
CA THR A 162 -16.79 63.20 58.12
C THR A 162 -15.75 63.78 59.08
N GLY A 163 -15.60 65.11 59.07
CA GLY A 163 -14.70 65.92 59.91
C GLY A 163 -15.00 67.42 59.74
N THR A 164 -14.14 68.32 60.23
CA THR A 164 -14.35 69.79 60.22
C THR A 164 -14.41 70.44 58.84
N THR A 165 -14.14 69.70 57.77
CA THR A 165 -14.42 70.09 56.39
C THR A 165 -14.97 68.88 55.65
N SER A 166 -16.23 68.96 55.19
CA SER A 166 -16.88 67.86 54.49
C SER A 166 -16.31 67.72 53.07
N GLY A 167 -15.87 66.51 52.70
CA GLY A 167 -15.38 66.20 51.35
C GLY A 167 -15.76 64.78 50.92
N PHE A 168 -15.85 64.56 49.60
CA PHE A 168 -16.13 63.26 49.00
C PHE A 168 -14.88 62.77 48.27
N ARG A 169 -14.51 61.50 48.45
CA ARG A 169 -13.47 60.83 47.67
C ARG A 169 -14.14 59.74 46.85
N ASN A 170 -14.26 60.01 45.56
CA ASN A 170 -14.95 59.16 44.61
C ASN A 170 -13.94 58.62 43.60
N TYR A 171 -13.94 57.32 43.34
CA TYR A 171 -13.10 56.67 42.34
C TYR A 171 -13.94 55.76 41.45
N ASP A 172 -13.99 56.08 40.16
CA ASP A 172 -14.68 55.30 39.15
C ASP A 172 -13.65 54.81 38.12
N PHE A 173 -13.65 53.51 37.82
CA PHE A 173 -12.77 52.89 36.84
C PHE A 173 -13.58 51.95 35.95
N HIS A 174 -13.58 52.25 34.66
CA HIS A 174 -14.22 51.46 33.62
C HIS A 174 -13.17 51.08 32.57
N GLU A 175 -13.05 49.79 32.26
CA GLU A 175 -12.15 49.28 31.22
C GLU A 175 -12.85 48.20 30.42
N THR A 176 -12.79 48.29 29.09
CA THR A 176 -13.31 47.27 28.18
C THR A 176 -12.23 46.88 27.17
N ARG A 177 -12.19 45.61 26.79
CA ARG A 177 -11.21 45.06 25.85
C ARG A 177 -11.83 43.97 25.00
N ASP A 178 -11.83 44.22 23.69
CA ASP A 178 -12.35 43.32 22.67
C ASP A 178 -11.22 42.78 21.80
N ILE A 179 -11.20 41.47 21.62
CA ILE A 179 -10.22 40.79 20.76
C ILE A 179 -10.99 39.85 19.84
N THR A 180 -10.84 40.07 18.54
CA THR A 180 -11.36 39.16 17.51
C THR A 180 -10.20 38.59 16.71
N GLN A 181 -10.21 37.28 16.50
CA GLN A 181 -9.20 36.56 15.73
C GLN A 181 -9.89 35.61 14.76
N THR A 182 -9.55 35.74 13.49
CA THR A 182 -10.04 34.87 12.41
C THR A 182 -8.86 34.13 11.82
N HIS A 183 -8.95 32.80 11.81
CA HIS A 183 -7.94 31.94 11.20
C HIS A 183 -8.58 31.12 10.09
N LYS A 184 -7.98 31.21 8.90
CA LYS A 184 -8.28 30.36 7.76
C LYS A 184 -7.10 29.42 7.56
N LEU A 185 -7.34 28.13 7.76
CA LEU A 185 -6.37 27.09 7.41
C LEU A 185 -6.79 26.64 6.00
N THR A 186 -5.95 26.96 5.00
CA THR A 186 -6.13 26.54 3.60
C THR A 186 -6.08 25.04 3.47
#